data_AF-A0A2V6T8H9-F1
#
_entry.id   AF-A0A2V6T8H9-F1
#
_cell.length_a   1.000
_cell.length_b   1.000
_cell.length_c   1.000
_cell.angle_alpha   90.00
_cell.angle_beta   90.00
_cell.angle_gamma   90.00
#
_symmetry.space_group_name_H-M   'P 1'
#
loop_
_entity.id
_entity.type
_entity.pdbx_description
1 polymer ?
#
loop_
_entity_poly.entity_id
_entity_poly.type
_entity_poly.pdbx_seq_one_letter_code
_entity_poly.pdbx_strand_id
1 'polypeptide(L)'
;MTSATLRRALLGAFVVGLSFSITLSETALALLTLLWLWRLRDAEARRSQAWPLWAPVLGFSLLSLLSALVSGHPAQSLVACKGLLLASALYVTADALPDGVSADRFLSALAVVSAGAALVGLVQVGLCPGPEPVDWWPRFIYHHCERAHAFFSIYMTL
;
A
#
# COMPACT_ATOMS: atom_id res chain seq x y z
N MET A 1 -15.56 -15.53 7.76
CA MET A 1 -14.10 -15.48 7.51
C MET A 1 -13.39 -15.36 8.84
N THR A 2 -12.31 -16.11 9.06
CA THR A 2 -11.48 -15.92 10.28
C THR A 2 -10.63 -14.65 10.13
N SER A 3 -10.27 -14.02 11.25
CA SER A 3 -9.41 -12.82 11.26
C SER A 3 -8.10 -13.02 10.49
N ALA A 4 -7.54 -14.24 10.55
CA ALA A 4 -6.33 -14.62 9.81
C ALA A 4 -6.53 -14.65 8.29
N THR A 5 -7.66 -15.17 7.80
CA THR A 5 -7.96 -15.21 6.35
C THR A 5 -8.16 -13.79 5.80
N LEU A 6 -8.87 -12.93 6.53
CA LEU A 6 -9.08 -11.53 6.14
C LEU A 6 -7.74 -10.76 6.06
N ARG A 7 -6.88 -10.93 7.07
CA ARG A 7 -5.55 -10.30 7.08
C ARG A 7 -4.71 -10.72 5.88
N ARG A 8 -4.69 -12.01 5.54
CA ARG A 8 -3.95 -12.51 4.36
C ARG A 8 -4.49 -11.94 3.05
N ALA A 9 -5.81 -11.86 2.90
CA ALA A 9 -6.43 -11.27 1.71
C ALA A 9 -6.06 -9.78 1.58
N LEU A 10 -6.11 -9.02 2.68
CA LEU A 10 -5.74 -7.60 2.70
C LEU A 10 -4.24 -7.39 2.41
N LEU A 11 -3.36 -8.26 2.91
CA LEU A 11 -1.93 -8.21 2.56
C LEU A 11 -1.70 -8.47 1.08
N GLY A 12 -2.41 -9.43 0.49
CA GLY A 12 -2.38 -9.67 -0.95
C GLY A 12 -2.83 -8.44 -1.74
N ALA A 13 -3.95 -7.83 -1.33
CA ALA A 13 -4.45 -6.60 -1.93
C ALA A 13 -3.47 -5.43 -1.77
N PHE A 14 -2.77 -5.33 -0.64
CA PHE A 14 -1.73 -4.34 -0.39
C PHE A 14 -0.53 -4.52 -1.34
N VAL A 15 -0.03 -5.75 -1.51
CA VAL A 15 1.08 -6.05 -2.45
C VAL A 15 0.71 -5.72 -3.90
N VAL A 16 -0.49 -6.11 -4.32
CA VAL A 16 -0.98 -5.78 -5.67
C VAL A 16 -1.18 -4.27 -5.82
N GLY A 17 -1.79 -3.62 -4.82
CA GLY A 17 -2.00 -2.19 -4.80
C GLY A 17 -0.70 -1.39 -4.89
N LEU A 18 0.36 -1.80 -4.20
CA LEU A 18 1.67 -1.13 -4.28
C LEU A 18 2.21 -1.03 -5.70
N SER A 19 1.88 -1.98 -6.58
CA SER A 19 2.38 -2.00 -7.96
C SER A 19 1.40 -1.39 -8.98
N PHE A 20 0.08 -1.45 -8.72
CA PHE A 20 -0.94 -1.12 -9.72
C PHE A 20 -1.96 -0.05 -9.29
N SER A 21 -2.10 0.26 -7.99
CA SER A 21 -3.13 1.21 -7.54
C SER A 21 -2.85 1.76 -6.14
N ILE A 22 -2.55 3.05 -6.10
CA ILE A 22 -2.35 3.81 -4.85
C ILE A 22 -3.58 3.68 -3.94
N THR A 23 -4.79 3.86 -4.49
CA THR A 23 -6.04 3.78 -3.71
C THR A 23 -6.26 2.38 -3.14
N LEU A 24 -5.97 1.33 -3.90
CA LEU A 24 -6.08 -0.05 -3.41
C LEU A 24 -5.08 -0.31 -2.28
N SER A 25 -3.83 0.13 -2.45
CA SER A 25 -2.79 -0.02 -1.43
C SER A 25 -3.17 0.71 -0.13
N GLU A 26 -3.63 1.95 -0.25
CA GLU A 26 -4.00 2.78 0.89
C GLU A 26 -5.23 2.26 1.63
N THR A 27 -6.24 1.80 0.90
CA THR A 27 -7.45 1.21 1.52
C THR A 27 -7.13 -0.12 2.20
N ALA A 28 -6.34 -0.99 1.55
CA ALA A 28 -5.89 -2.24 2.16
C ALA A 28 -5.06 -1.98 3.42
N LEU A 29 -4.14 -1.02 3.36
CA LEU A 29 -3.32 -0.61 4.49
C LEU A 29 -4.15 -0.03 5.62
N ALA A 30 -5.10 0.86 5.33
CA ALA A 30 -5.99 1.43 6.35
C ALA A 30 -6.81 0.35 7.06
N LEU A 31 -7.33 -0.63 6.33
CA LEU A 31 -8.06 -1.76 6.91
C LEU A 31 -7.15 -2.65 7.77
N LEU A 32 -5.92 -2.90 7.32
CA LEU A 32 -4.93 -3.63 8.12
C LEU A 32 -4.55 -2.88 9.40
N THR A 33 -4.37 -1.55 9.33
CA THR A 33 -4.11 -0.69 10.49
C THR A 33 -5.27 -0.73 11.48
N LEU A 34 -6.53 -0.69 11.01
CA LEU A 34 -7.71 -0.82 11.87
C LEU A 34 -7.77 -2.19 12.57
N LEU A 35 -7.50 -3.28 11.84
CA LEU A 35 -7.43 -4.62 12.41
C LEU A 35 -6.32 -4.75 13.44
N TRP A 36 -5.16 -4.15 13.18
CA TRP A 36 -4.04 -4.11 14.09
C TRP A 36 -4.37 -3.34 15.38
N LEU A 37 -4.94 -2.13 15.26
CA LEU A 37 -5.40 -1.33 16.39
C LEU A 37 -6.48 -2.06 17.21
N TRP A 38 -7.36 -2.81 16.55
CA TRP A 38 -8.36 -3.63 17.22
C TRP A 38 -7.71 -4.74 18.06
N ARG A 39 -6.69 -5.44 17.53
CA ARG A 39 -5.94 -6.46 18.27
C ARG A 39 -5.16 -5.89 19.46
N LEU A 40 -4.66 -4.66 19.35
CA LEU A 40 -3.99 -3.96 20.46
C LEU A 40 -4.93 -3.68 21.65
N ARG A 41 -6.25 -3.88 21.53
CA ARG A 41 -7.15 -3.86 22.70
C ARG A 41 -6.86 -5.01 23.67
N ASP A 42 -6.33 -6.13 23.17
CA ASP A 42 -5.98 -7.28 23.99
C ASP A 42 -4.64 -7.08 24.69
N ALA A 43 -4.60 -7.30 26.01
CA ALA A 43 -3.39 -7.11 26.82
C ALA A 43 -2.24 -8.03 26.40
N GLU A 44 -2.57 -9.24 25.93
CA GLU A 44 -1.60 -10.22 25.45
C GLU A 44 -0.94 -9.79 24.14
N ALA A 45 -1.75 -9.25 23.20
CA ALA A 45 -1.23 -8.69 21.96
C ALA A 45 -0.30 -7.50 22.22
N ARG A 46 -0.66 -6.60 23.14
CA ARG A 46 0.22 -5.48 23.54
C ARG A 46 1.57 -5.94 24.08
N ARG A 47 1.60 -6.99 24.91
CA ARG A 47 2.84 -7.52 25.48
C ARG A 47 3.76 -8.13 24.42
N SER A 48 3.17 -8.80 23.43
CA SER A 48 3.94 -9.36 22.31
C SER A 48 4.56 -8.29 21.39
N GLN A 49 4.18 -7.03 21.55
CA GLN A 49 4.42 -5.95 20.59
C GLN A 49 5.21 -4.79 21.20
N ALA A 50 6.19 -5.10 22.05
CA ALA A 50 7.08 -4.14 22.71
C ALA A 50 8.19 -3.64 21.75
N TRP A 51 7.80 -2.97 20.67
CA TRP A 51 8.77 -2.53 19.65
C TRP A 51 9.39 -1.19 20.03
N PRO A 52 10.72 -1.01 19.85
CA PRO A 52 11.31 0.31 20.07
C PRO A 52 10.64 1.35 19.16
N LEU A 53 10.41 2.57 19.67
CA LEU A 53 9.81 3.73 18.97
C LEU A 53 8.27 3.73 18.78
N TRP A 54 7.52 2.76 19.31
CA TRP A 54 6.06 2.78 19.22
C TRP A 54 5.43 4.03 19.88
N ALA A 55 5.92 4.40 21.07
CA ALA A 55 5.43 5.53 21.84
C ALA A 55 5.64 6.89 21.15
N PRO A 56 6.86 7.25 20.67
CA PRO A 56 7.04 8.52 19.96
C PRO A 56 6.26 8.59 18.64
N VAL A 57 6.12 7.49 17.90
CA VAL A 57 5.33 7.48 16.66
C VAL A 57 3.83 7.65 16.94
N LEU A 58 3.29 6.98 17.96
CA LEU A 58 1.90 7.21 18.38
C LEU A 58 1.68 8.62 18.91
N GLY A 59 2.61 9.14 19.72
CA GLY A 59 2.55 10.51 20.22
C GLY A 59 2.49 11.52 19.08
N PHE A 60 3.40 11.40 18.11
CA PHE A 60 3.39 12.23 16.90
C PHE A 60 2.08 12.11 16.13
N SER A 61 1.61 10.87 15.90
CA SER A 61 0.36 10.62 15.16
C SER A 61 -0.86 11.24 15.84
N LEU A 62 -0.98 11.08 17.16
CA LEU A 62 -2.06 11.66 17.95
C LEU A 62 -2.02 13.19 17.93
N LEU A 63 -0.83 13.78 18.08
CA LEU A 63 -0.66 15.22 18.03
C LEU A 63 -0.98 15.78 16.64
N SER A 64 -0.58 15.10 15.56
CA SER A 64 -0.94 15.49 14.19
C SER A 64 -2.45 15.43 13.96
N LEU A 65 -3.12 14.37 14.43
CA LEU A 65 -4.58 14.24 14.32
C LEU A 65 -5.32 15.31 15.14
N LEU A 66 -4.88 15.56 16.37
CA LEU A 66 -5.43 16.63 17.21
C LEU A 66 -5.24 18.00 16.56
N SER A 67 -4.04 18.27 16.03
CA SER A 67 -3.76 19.51 15.30
C SER A 67 -4.63 19.66 14.05
N ALA A 68 -4.91 18.56 13.34
CA ALA A 68 -5.78 18.57 12.18
C ALA A 68 -7.25 18.82 12.55
N LEU A 69 -7.72 18.29 13.68
CA LEU A 69 -9.09 18.47 14.17
C LEU A 69 -9.35 19.89 14.70
N VAL A 70 -8.33 20.52 15.28
CA VAL A 70 -8.41 21.90 15.81
C VAL A 70 -8.20 22.95 14.72
N SER A 71 -7.76 22.54 13.52
CA SER A 71 -7.60 23.41 12.35
C SER A 71 -8.94 24.00 11.88
N GLY A 72 -8.89 25.21 11.31
CA GLY A 72 -10.07 25.84 10.69
C GLY A 72 -10.63 25.10 9.47
N HIS A 73 -9.88 24.13 8.92
CA HIS A 73 -10.31 23.29 7.78
C HIS A 73 -10.07 21.80 8.08
N PRO A 74 -10.83 21.19 9.01
CA PRO A 74 -10.49 19.88 9.57
C PRO A 74 -10.48 18.76 8.53
N ALA A 75 -11.39 18.80 7.55
CA ALA A 75 -11.45 17.79 6.49
C ALA A 75 -10.17 17.78 5.62
N GLN A 76 -9.69 18.95 5.21
CA GLN A 76 -8.48 19.07 4.39
C GLN A 76 -7.23 18.71 5.22
N SER A 77 -7.19 19.12 6.48
CA SER A 77 -6.07 18.80 7.37
C SER A 77 -5.99 17.30 7.71
N LEU A 78 -7.12 16.59 7.80
CA LEU A 78 -7.13 15.14 7.96
C LEU A 78 -6.62 14.42 6.71
N VAL A 79 -6.96 14.90 5.51
CA VAL A 79 -6.40 14.35 4.26
C VAL A 79 -4.88 14.59 4.20
N ALA A 80 -4.38 15.72 4.70
CA ALA A 80 -2.94 15.96 4.80
C ALA A 80 -2.24 14.99 5.78
N CYS A 81 -2.96 14.47 6.78
CA CYS A 81 -2.45 13.46 7.72
C CYS A 81 -2.35 12.05 7.11
N LYS A 82 -2.70 11.86 5.83
CA LYS A 82 -2.55 10.58 5.12
C LYS A 82 -1.15 9.98 5.22
N GLY A 83 -0.11 10.81 5.35
CA GLY A 83 1.27 10.35 5.61
C GLY A 83 1.42 9.51 6.88
N LEU A 84 0.53 9.63 7.86
CA LEU A 84 0.51 8.78 9.06
C LEU A 84 0.22 7.30 8.72
N LEU A 85 -0.50 7.02 7.63
CA LEU A 85 -0.72 5.65 7.16
C LEU A 85 0.62 4.99 6.80
N LEU A 86 1.53 5.72 6.15
CA LEU A 86 2.87 5.21 5.82
C LEU A 86 3.67 4.85 7.07
N ALA A 87 3.58 5.67 8.13
CA ALA A 87 4.20 5.34 9.41
C ALA A 87 3.61 4.05 10.01
N SER A 88 2.30 3.84 9.88
CA SER A 88 1.65 2.61 10.36
C SER A 88 2.00 1.37 9.52
N ALA A 89 2.37 1.54 8.25
CA ALA A 89 2.70 0.42 7.35
C ALA A 89 3.80 -0.47 7.90
N LEU A 90 4.84 0.13 8.51
CA LEU A 90 5.92 -0.62 9.15
C LEU A 90 5.41 -1.53 10.27
N TYR A 91 4.60 -0.98 11.17
CA TYR A 91 4.07 -1.70 12.33
C TYR A 91 3.10 -2.81 11.94
N VAL A 92 2.25 -2.51 10.97
CA VAL A 92 1.23 -3.43 10.48
C VAL A 92 1.85 -4.58 9.67
N THR A 93 2.84 -4.29 8.82
CA THR A 93 3.52 -5.34 8.05
C THR A 93 4.33 -6.26 8.95
N ALA A 94 5.10 -5.73 9.90
CA ALA A 94 5.84 -6.59 10.82
C ALA A 94 4.94 -7.33 11.85
N ASP A 95 3.73 -6.83 12.17
CA ASP A 95 2.71 -7.64 12.90
C ASP A 95 2.15 -8.78 12.03
N ALA A 96 1.96 -8.50 10.75
CA ALA A 96 1.42 -9.45 9.78
C ALA A 96 2.42 -10.57 9.42
N LEU A 97 3.72 -10.33 9.58
CA LEU A 97 4.83 -11.18 9.17
C LEU A 97 5.58 -11.70 10.40
N PRO A 98 5.10 -12.79 11.04
CA PRO A 98 5.63 -13.26 12.32
C PRO A 98 7.03 -13.90 12.22
N ASP A 99 7.40 -14.41 11.04
CA ASP A 99 8.62 -15.20 10.83
C ASP A 99 9.41 -14.70 9.61
N GLY A 100 10.73 -14.92 9.61
CA GLY A 100 11.61 -14.60 8.48
C GLY A 100 11.20 -15.26 7.17
N VAL A 101 10.65 -16.48 7.22
CA VAL A 101 10.12 -17.18 6.03
C VAL A 101 8.89 -16.47 5.45
N SER A 102 8.04 -15.92 6.30
CA SER A 102 6.86 -15.16 5.86
C SER A 102 7.28 -13.83 5.25
N ALA A 103 8.27 -13.15 5.85
CA ALA A 103 8.89 -11.94 5.30
C ALA A 103 9.51 -12.19 3.93
N ASP A 104 10.28 -13.28 3.78
CA ASP A 104 10.92 -13.64 2.51
C ASP A 104 9.91 -13.93 1.40
N ARG A 105 8.83 -14.67 1.72
CA ARG A 105 7.73 -14.90 0.78
C ARG A 105 7.02 -13.61 0.38
N PHE A 106 6.81 -12.70 1.33
CA PHE A 106 6.20 -11.40 1.06
C PHE A 106 7.07 -10.55 0.14
N LEU A 107 8.37 -10.45 0.43
CA LEU A 107 9.33 -9.72 -0.39
C LEU A 107 9.46 -10.34 -1.79
N SER A 108 9.50 -11.66 -1.88
CA SER A 108 9.52 -12.39 -3.16
C SER A 108 8.26 -12.12 -3.98
N ALA A 109 7.08 -12.18 -3.35
CA ALA A 109 5.82 -11.86 -4.04
C ALA A 109 5.80 -10.40 -4.51
N LEU A 110 6.23 -9.46 -3.66
CA LEU A 110 6.35 -8.04 -4.02
C LEU A 110 7.32 -7.83 -5.19
N ALA A 111 8.46 -8.53 -5.19
CA ALA A 111 9.44 -8.46 -6.28
C ALA A 111 8.87 -8.99 -7.59
N VAL A 112 8.16 -10.12 -7.57
CA VAL A 112 7.52 -10.69 -8.77
C VAL A 112 6.43 -9.78 -9.32
N VAL A 113 5.57 -9.23 -8.45
CA VAL A 113 4.46 -8.35 -8.87
C VAL A 113 5.01 -7.03 -9.43
N SER A 114 6.01 -6.45 -8.76
CA SER A 114 6.65 -5.20 -9.23
C SER A 114 7.46 -5.41 -10.51
N ALA A 115 8.13 -6.55 -10.68
CA ALA A 115 8.78 -6.91 -11.94
C ALA A 115 7.76 -7.06 -13.08
N GLY A 116 6.62 -7.70 -12.81
CA GLY A 116 5.51 -7.79 -13.77
C GLY A 116 4.99 -6.41 -14.16
N ALA A 117 4.75 -5.52 -13.20
CA ALA A 117 4.34 -4.14 -13.46
C ALA A 117 5.40 -3.35 -14.25
N ALA A 118 6.69 -3.55 -13.96
CA ALA A 118 7.80 -2.92 -14.68
C ALA A 118 7.89 -3.43 -16.13
N LEU A 119 7.69 -4.73 -16.38
CA LEU A 119 7.62 -5.28 -17.73
C LEU A 119 6.47 -4.69 -18.53
N VAL A 120 5.29 -4.51 -17.90
CA VAL A 120 4.16 -3.83 -18.54
C VAL A 120 4.53 -2.38 -18.89
N GLY A 121 5.15 -1.65 -17.97
CA GLY A 121 5.63 -0.28 -18.23
C GLY A 121 6.65 -0.21 -19.37
N LEU A 122 7.60 -1.16 -19.42
CA LEU A 122 8.58 -1.27 -20.51
C LEU A 122 7.90 -1.53 -21.86
N VAL A 123 6.90 -2.41 -21.90
CA VAL A 123 6.11 -2.70 -23.11
C VAL A 123 5.32 -1.47 -23.54
N GLN A 124 4.69 -0.75 -22.61
CA GLN A 124 3.97 0.49 -22.91
C GLN A 124 4.87 1.57 -23.49
N VAL A 125 6.04 1.82 -22.89
CA VAL A 125 7.00 2.83 -23.40
C VAL A 125 7.62 2.39 -24.73
N GLY A 126 7.92 1.10 -24.90
CA GLY A 126 8.52 0.57 -26.13
C GLY A 126 7.58 0.53 -27.35
N LEU A 127 6.27 0.35 -27.12
CA LEU A 127 5.28 0.23 -28.19
C LEU A 127 4.49 1.52 -28.49
N CYS A 128 4.44 2.48 -27.56
CA CYS A 128 3.73 3.76 -27.75
C CYS A 128 4.64 4.86 -28.37
N PRO A 129 5.34 4.55 -29.48
CA PRO A 129 5.09 5.37 -30.68
C PRO A 129 4.98 4.53 -31.97
N GLY A 130 4.40 3.32 -31.89
CA GLY A 130 4.20 2.38 -33.00
C GLY A 130 2.76 2.31 -33.54
N PRO A 131 2.56 1.78 -34.77
CA PRO A 131 1.33 1.93 -35.56
C PRO A 131 0.12 1.18 -34.97
N GLU A 132 -1.07 1.61 -35.40
CA GLU A 132 -2.44 1.14 -35.08
C GLU A 132 -2.54 -0.24 -34.37
N PRO A 133 -3.33 -0.33 -33.29
CA PRO A 133 -3.39 -1.53 -32.46
C PRO A 133 -3.84 -2.75 -33.28
N VAL A 134 -3.03 -3.81 -33.24
CA VAL A 134 -3.35 -5.12 -33.82
C VAL A 134 -4.50 -5.75 -33.03
N ASP A 135 -5.57 -6.21 -33.70
CA ASP A 135 -6.86 -6.63 -33.11
C ASP A 135 -6.80 -7.72 -32.01
N TRP A 136 -5.67 -8.39 -31.83
CA TRP A 136 -5.46 -9.48 -30.86
C TRP A 136 -4.78 -9.02 -29.56
N TRP A 137 -4.30 -7.78 -29.47
CA TRP A 137 -3.58 -7.27 -28.29
C TRP A 137 -4.55 -6.62 -27.28
N PRO A 138 -4.37 -6.80 -25.95
CA PRO A 138 -5.27 -6.22 -24.97
C PRO A 138 -5.31 -4.68 -25.07
N ARG A 139 -6.46 -4.13 -25.48
CA ARG A 139 -6.67 -2.68 -25.65
C ARG A 139 -6.36 -1.84 -24.40
N PHE A 140 -6.39 -2.44 -23.20
CA PHE A 140 -6.04 -1.74 -21.96
C PHE A 140 -4.58 -1.26 -21.93
N ILE A 141 -3.67 -1.93 -22.63
CA ILE A 141 -2.24 -1.59 -22.64
C ILE A 141 -1.99 -0.27 -23.37
N TYR A 142 -2.77 0.00 -24.42
CA TYR A 142 -2.66 1.19 -25.27
C TYR A 142 -3.53 2.37 -24.79
N HIS A 143 -4.42 2.16 -23.82
CA HIS A 143 -5.38 3.18 -23.39
C HIS A 143 -4.72 4.41 -22.71
N HIS A 144 -3.46 4.28 -22.29
CA HIS A 144 -2.68 5.34 -21.63
C HIS A 144 -1.35 5.67 -22.33
N CYS A 145 -1.26 5.49 -23.66
CA CYS A 145 -0.06 5.88 -24.43
C CYS A 145 0.31 7.37 -24.26
N GLU A 146 -0.65 8.28 -24.06
CA GLU A 146 -0.35 9.71 -23.80
C GLU A 146 0.34 9.98 -22.46
N ARG A 147 0.26 9.04 -21.51
CA ARG A 147 0.94 9.15 -20.21
C ARG A 147 2.31 8.46 -20.20
N ALA A 148 2.65 7.69 -21.23
CA ALA A 148 3.80 6.79 -21.30
C ALA A 148 5.15 7.51 -21.53
N HIS A 149 5.47 8.55 -20.74
CA HIS A 149 6.69 9.35 -20.90
C HIS A 149 7.89 8.90 -20.04
N ALA A 150 7.72 7.95 -19.11
CA ALA A 150 8.79 7.49 -18.20
C ALA A 150 8.65 6.04 -17.73
N PHE A 151 9.72 5.25 -17.77
CA PHE A 151 9.76 3.81 -17.46
C PHE A 151 9.26 3.38 -16.06
N PHE A 152 9.11 4.30 -15.10
CA PHE A 152 8.81 3.99 -13.69
C PHE A 152 7.82 4.96 -13.04
N SER A 153 6.74 5.34 -13.75
CA SER A 153 5.69 6.17 -13.14
C SER A 153 4.49 5.34 -12.71
N ILE A 154 4.22 5.29 -11.39
CA ILE A 154 3.01 4.68 -10.80
C ILE A 154 1.73 5.32 -11.40
N TYR A 155 1.82 6.56 -11.89
CA TYR A 155 0.72 7.25 -12.58
C TYR A 155 0.39 6.70 -13.97
N MET A 156 1.11 5.68 -14.47
CA MET A 156 0.78 5.00 -15.74
C MET A 156 -0.31 3.94 -15.61
N THR A 157 -0.62 3.48 -14.39
CA THR A 157 -1.60 2.42 -14.13
C THR A 157 -2.98 2.94 -13.71
N LEU A 158 -3.18 4.26 -13.68
CA LEU A 158 -4.42 4.96 -13.30
C LEU A 158 -4.89 5.91 -14.40
#